data_AF-A0A348PQW7-F1
#
_entry.id   AF-A0A348PQW7-F1
#
_cell.length_a   1.000
_cell.length_b   1.000
_cell.length_c   1.000
_cell.angle_alpha   90.00
_cell.angle_beta   90.00
_cell.angle_gamma   90.00
#
_symmetry.space_group_name_H-M   'P 1'
#
loop_
_entity.id
_entity.type
_entity.pdbx_description
1 polymer ?
#
loop_
_entity_poly.entity_id
_entity_poly.type
_entity_poly.pdbx_seq_one_letter_code
_entity_poly.pdbx_strand_id
1 'polypeptide(L)' 'MKLILLAIGLLGLAFAGIAVKIWGKKDGEFAGTCASNNPLLKNDEGSCTVCGARPTEQCQKD' A
#
# COMPACT_ATOMS: atom_id res chain seq x y z
N MET A 1 -14.16 22.48 21.14
CA MET A 1 -13.00 21.93 21.87
C MET A 1 -13.09 20.42 22.05
N LYS A 2 -14.09 19.88 22.79
CA LYS A 2 -14.28 18.42 22.99
C LYS A 2 -14.34 17.59 21.70
N LEU A 3 -15.11 18.05 20.71
CA LEU A 3 -15.23 17.36 19.41
C LEU A 3 -13.93 17.39 18.60
N ILE A 4 -13.16 18.47 18.69
CA ILE A 4 -11.87 18.61 17.99
C ILE A 4 -10.85 17.63 18.57
N LEU A 5 -10.79 17.50 19.90
CA LEU A 5 -9.92 16.53 20.56
C LEU A 5 -10.29 15.09 20.20
N LEU A 6 -11.59 14.80 20.11
CA LEU A 6 -12.09 13.47 19.71
C LEU A 6 -11.72 13.17 18.26
N ALA A 7 -11.87 14.14 17.35
CA ALA A 7 -11.50 14.00 15.94
C ALA A 7 -9.99 13.78 15.76
N ILE A 8 -9.15 14.54 16.45
CA ILE A 8 -7.68 14.38 16.41
C ILE A 8 -7.29 13.01 16.98
N GLY A 9 -7.92 12.58 18.07
CA GLY A 9 -7.69 11.25 18.65
C GLY A 9 -8.02 10.12 17.68
N LEU A 10 -9.17 10.19 17.01
CA LEU A 10 -9.56 9.19 16.00
C LEU A 10 -8.61 9.18 14.80
N LEU A 11 -8.20 10.36 14.32
CA LEU A 11 -7.27 10.49 13.21
C LEU A 11 -5.90 9.90 13.57
N GLY A 12 -5.40 10.21 14.77
CA GLY A 12 -4.14 9.65 15.28
C GLY A 12 -4.19 8.12 15.41
N LEU A 13 -5.31 7.56 15.83
CA LEU A 13 -5.50 6.11 15.95
C LEU A 13 -5.51 5.41 14.58
N ALA A 14 -6.08 6.04 13.55
CA ALA A 14 -6.00 5.54 12.18
C ALA A 14 -4.57 5.50 11.64
N PHE A 15 -3.80 6.58 11.83
CA PHE A 15 -2.39 6.61 11.43
C PHE A 15 -1.53 5.64 12.23
N ALA A 16 -1.80 5.46 13.53
CA ALA A 16 -1.13 4.46 14.35
C ALA A 16 -1.41 3.04 13.85
N GLY A 17 -2.65 2.73 13.47
CA GLY A 17 -3.01 1.42 12.89
C GLY A 17 -2.28 1.13 11.57
N ILE A 18 -2.15 2.12 10.69
CA ILE A 18 -1.38 1.99 9.43
C ILE A 18 0.10 1.79 9.73
N ALA A 19 0.66 2.55 10.70
CA ALA A 19 2.04 2.43 11.12
C ALA A 19 2.36 1.02 11.67
N VAL A 20 1.48 0.46 12.51
CA VAL A 20 1.63 -0.91 13.05
C VAL A 20 1.57 -1.95 11.92
N LYS A 21 0.64 -1.77 10.96
CA LYS A 21 0.50 -2.67 9.82
C LYS A 21 1.74 -2.69 8.91
N ILE A 22 2.37 -1.53 8.70
CA ILE A 22 3.64 -1.40 7.97
C ILE A 22 4.76 -2.09 8.74
N TRP A 23 4.77 -1.96 10.06
CA TRP A 23 5.79 -2.60 10.92
C TRP A 23 5.68 -4.13 10.95
N GLY A 24 4.48 -4.68 10.81
CA GLY A 24 4.23 -6.13 10.75
C GLY A 24 4.39 -6.77 9.36
N LYS A 25 4.57 -6.00 8.29
CA LYS A 25 4.87 -6.52 6.94
C LYS A 25 6.38 -6.71 6.80
N LYS A 26 6.81 -7.91 6.40
CA LYS A 26 8.20 -8.14 5.98
C LYS A 26 8.45 -7.24 4.75
N ASP A 27 9.45 -6.37 4.85
CA ASP A 27 9.86 -5.32 3.91
C ASP A 27 9.09 -3.98 3.94
N GLY A 28 8.12 -3.77 4.84
CA GLY A 28 7.46 -2.46 5.02
C GLY A 28 6.68 -1.94 3.79
N GLU A 29 6.72 -2.68 2.68
CA GLU A 29 5.93 -2.45 1.49
C GLU A 29 4.49 -2.91 1.74
N PHE A 30 3.52 -2.12 1.26
CA PHE A 30 2.19 -2.67 1.04
C PHE A 30 2.34 -3.75 -0.02
N ALA A 31 2.52 -5.04 0.39
CA ALA A 31 2.88 -6.12 -0.54
C ALA A 31 2.22 -5.95 -1.90
N GLY A 32 3.04 -5.61 -2.89
CA GLY A 32 2.52 -4.91 -4.02
C GLY A 32 3.61 -4.40 -4.95
N THR A 33 3.58 -4.91 -6.16
CA THR A 33 4.54 -4.64 -7.22
C THR A 33 4.14 -3.38 -7.98
N CYS A 34 4.74 -3.09 -9.14
CA CYS A 34 4.42 -1.89 -9.95
C CYS A 34 2.89 -1.71 -10.20
N ALA A 35 2.13 -2.81 -10.20
CA ALA A 35 0.67 -2.85 -10.29
C ALA A 35 -0.10 -2.52 -8.98
N SER A 36 0.51 -2.61 -7.79
CA SER A 36 -0.16 -2.26 -6.53
C SER A 36 -0.14 -0.77 -6.20
N ASN A 37 0.85 -0.06 -6.75
CA ASN A 37 1.08 1.35 -6.48
C ASN A 37 0.32 2.26 -7.44
N ASN A 38 -0.08 1.74 -8.61
CA ASN A 38 -0.85 2.48 -9.59
C ASN A 38 -1.85 1.57 -10.32
N PRO A 39 -3.17 1.70 -10.07
CA PRO A 39 -4.19 0.83 -10.68
C PRO A 39 -4.29 0.97 -12.20
N LEU A 40 -3.76 2.06 -12.77
CA LEU A 40 -3.70 2.25 -14.23
C LEU A 40 -2.63 1.39 -14.91
N LEU A 41 -1.66 0.88 -14.14
CA LEU A 41 -0.56 0.05 -14.64
C LEU A 41 -0.79 -1.43 -14.36
N LYS A 42 -1.99 -1.80 -13.95
CA LYS A 42 -2.41 -3.16 -13.67
C LYS A 42 -3.30 -3.62 -14.82
N ASN A 43 -2.94 -4.72 -15.48
CA ASN A 43 -3.82 -5.33 -16.48
C ASN A 43 -4.93 -6.13 -15.79
N ASP A 44 -5.87 -6.64 -16.58
CA ASP A 44 -7.01 -7.42 -16.06
C ASP A 44 -6.56 -8.67 -15.28
N GLU A 45 -5.36 -9.21 -15.57
CA GLU A 45 -4.76 -10.37 -14.90
C GLU A 45 -3.94 -10.01 -13.64
N GLY A 46 -3.79 -8.71 -13.36
CA GLY A 46 -3.12 -8.21 -12.17
C GLY A 46 -1.61 -8.11 -12.24
N SER A 47 -0.99 -8.46 -13.37
CA SER A 47 0.39 -8.14 -13.67
C SER A 47 0.53 -6.68 -14.11
N CYS A 48 1.75 -6.18 -14.06
CA CYS A 48 2.00 -4.82 -14.51
C CYS A 48 1.90 -4.75 -16.04
N THR A 49 1.07 -3.84 -16.59
CA THR A 49 0.95 -3.61 -18.04
C THR A 49 2.25 -3.16 -18.70
N VAL A 50 3.21 -2.67 -17.90
CA VAL A 50 4.49 -2.14 -18.37
C VAL A 50 5.58 -3.21 -18.39
N CYS A 51 5.67 -4.04 -17.36
CA CYS A 51 6.78 -4.99 -17.18
C CYS A 51 6.35 -6.47 -17.16
N GLY A 52 5.03 -6.75 -17.17
CA GLY A 52 4.47 -8.10 -17.12
C GLY A 52 4.60 -8.84 -15.78
N ALA A 53 5.31 -8.28 -14.79
CA ALA A 53 5.54 -8.96 -13.52
C ALA A 53 4.26 -9.06 -12.69
N ARG A 54 4.11 -10.20 -12.00
CA ARG A 54 2.96 -10.52 -11.15
C ARG A 54 3.02 -9.74 -9.82
N PRO A 55 1.90 -9.59 -9.07
CA PRO A 55 1.83 -8.90 -7.77
C PRO A 55 2.81 -9.36 -6.67
N THR A 56 3.38 -10.55 -6.81
CA THR A 56 4.33 -11.16 -5.87
C THR A 56 5.74 -11.23 -6.44
N GLU A 57 5.92 -10.80 -7.68
CA GLU A 57 7.17 -10.83 -8.42
C GLU A 57 7.63 -9.40 -8.67
N GLN A 58 8.89 -9.12 -8.39
CA GLN A 58 9.41 -7.80 -8.70
C GLN A 58 9.45 -7.60 -10.22
N CYS A 59 9.12 -6.39 -10.70
CA CYS A 59 9.37 -6.04 -12.10
C CYS A 59 10.85 -6.26 -12.39
N GLN A 60 11.15 -7.19 -13.30
CA GLN A 60 12.51 -7.41 -13.79
C GLN A 60 12.86 -6.27 -14.75
N LYS A 61 14.06 -5.70 -14.62
CA LYS A 61 14.52 -4.57 -15.45
C LYS A 61 15.08 -5.10 -16.77
N ASP A 62 14.45 -4.71 -17.86
CA ASP A 62 15.05 -4.39 -19.17
C ASP A 62 14.32 -3.19 -19.78
#